data_AF-A0A7X5N3L9-F1
#
_entry.id   AF-A0A7X5N3L9-F1
#
_cell.length_a   1.000
_cell.length_b   1.000
_cell.length_c   1.000
_cell.angle_alpha   90.00
_cell.angle_beta   90.00
_cell.angle_gamma   90.00
#
_symmetry.space_group_name_H-M   'P 1'
#
loop_
_entity.id
_entity.type
_entity.pdbx_description
1 polymer ?
#
loop_
_entity_poly.entity_id
_entity_poly.type
_entity_poly.pdbx_seq_one_letter_code
_entity_poly.pdbx_strand_id
1 'polypeptide(L)'
;RGVPVLVIDDNSDHVAKAHAAGIPGIRGSAAADRVLAEARPEHAKIAILAIPQPLEAGEALAKLRAINPSLTLLARAHSDTEVKHLLEHGADGAVLAERELAYSLAEMVMSTPPYRALRVPAS
;
A
#
# COMPACT_ATOMS: atom_id res chain seq x y z
N ARG A 1 2.48 1.52 18.04
CA ARG A 1 3.79 0.91 18.41
C ARG A 1 3.50 -0.22 19.38
N GLY A 2 4.19 -1.36 19.27
CA GLY A 2 3.92 -2.58 20.07
C GLY A 2 2.99 -3.61 19.43
N VAL A 3 2.59 -3.40 18.17
CA VAL A 3 1.82 -4.38 17.39
C VAL A 3 2.82 -5.35 16.75
N PRO A 4 2.68 -6.68 16.94
CA PRO A 4 3.50 -7.66 16.24
C PRO A 4 3.28 -7.54 14.73
N VAL A 5 4.37 -7.54 13.97
CA VAL A 5 4.34 -7.39 12.51
C VAL A 5 5.17 -8.49 11.85
N LEU A 6 4.73 -8.89 10.67
CA LEU A 6 5.41 -9.79 9.76
C LEU A 6 5.49 -9.08 8.40
N VAL A 7 6.64 -9.13 7.76
CA VAL A 7 6.86 -8.54 6.43
C VAL A 7 6.85 -9.64 5.38
N ILE A 8 6.23 -9.38 4.24
CA ILE A 8 6.35 -10.18 3.03
C ILE A 8 6.93 -9.27 1.96
N ASP A 9 8.03 -9.66 1.35
CA ASP A 9 8.67 -8.89 0.27
C ASP A 9 9.43 -9.85 -0.66
N ASP A 10 9.41 -9.64 -1.96
CA ASP A 10 10.13 -10.49 -2.91
C ASP A 10 11.62 -10.13 -3.00
N ASN A 11 11.98 -8.93 -2.53
CA ASN A 11 13.33 -8.43 -2.45
C ASN A 11 14.05 -8.96 -1.19
N SER A 12 15.12 -9.74 -1.42
CA SER A 12 15.93 -10.30 -0.34
C SER A 12 16.54 -9.26 0.58
N ASP A 13 16.88 -8.07 0.07
CA ASP A 13 17.50 -7.01 0.87
C ASP A 13 16.49 -6.39 1.84
N HIS A 14 15.22 -6.30 1.44
CA HIS A 14 14.15 -5.81 2.31
C HIS A 14 13.88 -6.79 3.44
N VAL A 15 13.83 -8.09 3.14
CA VAL A 15 13.67 -9.14 4.15
C VAL A 15 14.86 -9.16 5.13
N ALA A 16 16.08 -9.05 4.61
CA ALA A 16 17.28 -8.98 5.46
C ALA A 16 17.27 -7.76 6.40
N LYS A 17 16.83 -6.59 5.89
CA LYS A 17 16.65 -5.38 6.72
C LYS A 17 15.58 -5.57 7.79
N ALA A 18 14.46 -6.21 7.47
CA ALA A 18 13.41 -6.54 8.44
C ALA A 18 13.97 -7.44 9.56
N HIS A 19 14.67 -8.51 9.19
CA HIS A 19 15.30 -9.43 10.15
C HIS A 19 16.33 -8.71 11.04
N ALA A 20 17.17 -7.85 10.47
CA ALA A 20 18.14 -7.05 11.22
C ALA A 20 17.46 -6.08 12.21
N ALA A 21 16.24 -5.65 11.93
CA ALA A 21 15.41 -4.86 12.82
C ALA A 21 14.60 -5.71 13.84
N GLY A 22 14.80 -7.03 13.87
CA GLY A 22 14.06 -7.95 14.73
C GLY A 22 12.63 -8.23 14.28
N ILE A 23 12.28 -7.91 13.03
CA ILE A 23 10.97 -8.13 12.44
C ILE A 23 11.00 -9.42 11.61
N PRO A 24 10.13 -10.40 11.87
CA PRO A 24 9.97 -11.56 11.01
C PRO A 24 9.67 -11.15 9.56
N GLY A 25 10.31 -11.80 8.60
CA GLY A 25 10.16 -11.52 7.18
C GLY A 25 10.12 -12.80 6.34
N ILE A 26 9.20 -12.87 5.38
CA ILE A 26 9.07 -13.96 4.41
C ILE A 26 9.46 -13.42 3.04
N ARG A 27 10.32 -14.15 2.33
CA ARG A 27 10.70 -13.79 0.97
C ARG A 27 9.73 -14.38 -0.05
N GLY A 28 9.06 -13.51 -0.80
CA GLY A 28 8.24 -13.87 -1.95
C GLY A 28 7.09 -12.91 -2.20
N SER A 29 6.35 -13.17 -3.27
CA SER A 29 5.15 -12.39 -3.62
C SER A 29 4.01 -12.70 -2.65
N ALA A 30 3.31 -11.66 -2.20
CA ALA A 30 2.09 -11.79 -1.38
C ALA A 30 0.89 -12.33 -2.18
N ALA A 31 0.98 -12.44 -3.50
CA ALA A 31 0.00 -13.15 -4.32
C ALA A 31 0.25 -14.67 -4.34
N ALA A 32 1.41 -15.17 -3.90
CA ALA A 32 1.72 -16.59 -3.93
C ALA A 32 1.09 -17.35 -2.75
N ASP A 33 0.30 -18.39 -3.04
CA ASP A 33 -0.43 -19.16 -2.03
C ASP A 33 0.48 -19.72 -0.93
N ARG A 34 1.67 -20.21 -1.31
CA ARG A 34 2.67 -20.73 -0.35
C ARG A 34 3.15 -19.66 0.64
N VAL A 35 3.28 -18.42 0.18
CA VAL A 35 3.77 -17.29 0.98
C VAL A 35 2.67 -16.82 1.93
N LEU A 36 1.43 -16.74 1.45
CA LEU A 36 0.28 -16.44 2.30
C LEU A 36 0.05 -17.53 3.36
N ALA A 37 0.17 -18.81 3.00
CA ALA A 37 0.05 -19.90 3.96
C ALA A 37 1.11 -19.82 5.08
N GLU A 38 2.36 -19.48 4.74
CA GLU A 38 3.43 -19.28 5.73
C GLU A 38 3.14 -18.07 6.65
N ALA A 39 2.51 -17.03 6.10
CA ALA A 39 2.17 -15.82 6.84
C ALA A 39 0.98 -15.96 7.81
N ARG A 40 0.19 -17.03 7.68
CA ARG A 40 -0.98 -17.34 8.53
C ARG A 40 -1.98 -16.17 8.70
N PRO A 41 -2.50 -15.60 7.59
CA PRO A 41 -3.41 -14.45 7.61
C PRO A 41 -4.74 -14.72 8.34
N GLU A 42 -5.12 -15.98 8.56
CA GLU A 42 -6.25 -16.39 9.41
C GLU A 42 -6.15 -15.87 10.86
N HIS A 43 -4.94 -15.57 11.33
CA HIS A 43 -4.69 -15.03 12.67
C HIS A 43 -4.42 -13.53 12.67
N ALA A 44 -4.24 -12.92 11.49
CA ALA A 44 -3.98 -11.49 11.37
C ALA A 44 -5.24 -10.67 11.64
N LYS A 45 -5.04 -9.43 12.12
CA LYS A 45 -6.11 -8.43 12.29
C LYS A 45 -6.09 -7.38 11.19
N ILE A 46 -4.91 -7.08 10.66
CA ILE A 46 -4.70 -6.07 9.64
C ILE A 46 -3.65 -6.59 8.66
N ALA A 47 -3.86 -6.40 7.36
CA ALA A 47 -2.83 -6.49 6.34
C ALA A 47 -2.75 -5.17 5.57
N ILE A 48 -1.52 -4.72 5.31
CA ILE A 48 -1.23 -3.49 4.57
C ILE A 48 -0.45 -3.88 3.32
N LEU A 49 -1.01 -3.60 2.15
CA LEU A 49 -0.39 -3.88 0.87
C LEU A 49 0.24 -2.60 0.33
N ALA A 50 1.57 -2.59 0.28
CA ALA A 50 2.37 -1.53 -0.34
C ALA A 50 3.10 -2.07 -1.59
N ILE A 51 2.39 -2.89 -2.38
CA ILE A 51 2.90 -3.52 -3.60
C ILE A 51 2.76 -2.50 -4.74
N PRO A 52 3.83 -2.16 -5.48
CA PRO A 52 3.76 -1.14 -6.54
C PRO A 52 2.87 -1.55 -7.72
N GLN A 53 2.71 -2.86 -7.95
CA GLN A 53 1.95 -3.42 -9.04
C GLN A 53 0.48 -3.63 -8.61
N PRO A 54 -0.49 -2.87 -9.17
CA PRO A 54 -1.88 -2.89 -8.68
C PRO A 54 -2.59 -4.22 -8.94
N LEU A 55 -2.29 -4.92 -10.04
CA LEU A 55 -2.89 -6.23 -10.32
C LEU A 55 -2.46 -7.29 -9.31
N GLU A 56 -1.17 -7.30 -8.96
CA GLU A 56 -0.63 -8.20 -7.93
C GLU A 56 -1.23 -7.88 -6.55
N ALA A 57 -1.36 -6.60 -6.22
CA ALA A 57 -2.03 -6.15 -5.01
C ALA A 57 -3.50 -6.59 -4.97
N GLY A 58 -4.23 -6.45 -6.09
CA GLY A 58 -5.61 -6.91 -6.23
C GLY A 58 -5.76 -8.41 -6.04
N GLU A 59 -4.87 -9.22 -6.62
CA GLU A 59 -4.86 -10.67 -6.42
C GLU A 59 -4.61 -11.05 -4.96
N ALA A 60 -3.61 -10.44 -4.33
CA ALA A 60 -3.31 -10.66 -2.92
C ALA A 60 -4.49 -10.27 -2.00
N LEU A 61 -5.16 -9.13 -2.27
CA LEU A 61 -6.36 -8.71 -1.55
C LEU A 61 -7.49 -9.74 -1.64
N ALA A 62 -7.79 -10.21 -2.85
CA ALA A 62 -8.86 -11.18 -3.08
C ALA A 62 -8.58 -12.48 -2.31
N LYS A 63 -7.33 -12.98 -2.35
CA LYS A 63 -6.91 -14.17 -1.61
C LYS A 63 -6.97 -13.97 -0.10
N LEU A 64 -6.46 -12.85 0.40
CA LEU A 64 -6.50 -12.53 1.82
C LEU A 64 -7.93 -12.43 2.35
N ARG A 65 -8.83 -11.80 1.59
CA ARG A 65 -10.26 -11.70 1.94
C ARG A 65 -10.93 -13.07 1.96
N ALA A 66 -10.59 -13.94 1.01
CA ALA A 66 -11.09 -15.31 0.97
C ALA A 66 -10.62 -16.15 2.17
N ILE A 67 -9.35 -15.99 2.59
CA ILE A 67 -8.79 -16.71 3.73
C ILE A 67 -9.36 -16.19 5.06
N ASN A 68 -9.47 -14.88 5.21
CA ASN A 68 -9.95 -14.24 6.43
C ASN A 68 -10.92 -13.10 6.09
N PRO A 69 -12.25 -13.39 6.06
CA PRO A 69 -13.27 -12.38 5.80
C PRO A 69 -13.27 -11.22 6.80
N SER A 70 -12.72 -11.41 8.01
CA SER A 70 -12.65 -10.38 9.06
C SER A 70 -11.36 -9.55 9.06
N LEU A 71 -10.40 -9.87 8.19
CA LEU A 71 -9.12 -9.18 8.11
C LEU A 71 -9.33 -7.75 7.59
N THR A 72 -8.82 -6.74 8.30
CA THR A 72 -8.80 -5.38 7.75
C THR A 72 -7.72 -5.29 6.67
N LEU A 73 -8.12 -4.94 5.46
CA LEU A 73 -7.27 -4.86 4.29
C LEU A 73 -7.09 -3.41 3.85
N LEU A 74 -5.87 -2.90 3.96
CA LEU A 74 -5.52 -1.56 3.50
C LEU A 74 -4.51 -1.66 2.37
N ALA A 75 -4.65 -0.82 1.34
CA ALA A 75 -3.75 -0.82 0.20
C ALA A 75 -3.22 0.59 -0.13
N ARG A 76 -2.01 0.64 -0.67
CA ARG A 76 -1.48 1.83 -1.33
C ARG A 76 -1.91 1.82 -2.79
N ALA A 77 -2.30 2.98 -3.30
CA ALA A 77 -2.64 3.20 -4.70
C ALA A 77 -1.87 4.41 -5.26
N HIS A 78 -1.70 4.43 -6.58
CA HIS A 78 -1.01 5.48 -7.32
C HIS A 78 -1.90 6.27 -8.28
N SER A 79 -3.16 5.83 -8.45
CA SER A 79 -4.17 6.56 -9.22
C SER A 79 -5.57 6.29 -8.70
N ASP A 80 -6.55 7.12 -9.09
CA ASP A 80 -7.96 6.87 -8.77
C ASP A 80 -8.47 5.55 -9.37
N THR A 81 -7.94 5.16 -10.54
CA THR A 81 -8.25 3.87 -11.17
C THR A 81 -7.76 2.71 -10.31
N GLU A 82 -6.55 2.81 -9.75
CA GLU A 82 -6.03 1.79 -8.83
C GLU A 82 -6.81 1.76 -7.51
N VAL A 83 -7.20 2.91 -6.96
CA VAL A 83 -8.08 2.97 -5.78
C VAL A 83 -9.35 2.15 -6.04
N LYS A 84 -10.03 2.39 -7.17
CA LYS A 84 -11.23 1.64 -7.54
C LYS A 84 -10.94 0.15 -7.67
N HIS A 85 -9.90 -0.22 -8.40
CA HIS A 85 -9.49 -1.61 -8.58
C HIS A 85 -9.27 -2.33 -7.25
N LEU A 86 -8.52 -1.73 -6.33
CA LEU A 86 -8.19 -2.34 -5.04
C LEU A 86 -9.43 -2.50 -4.13
N LEU A 87 -10.34 -1.51 -4.14
CA LEU A 87 -11.61 -1.60 -3.41
C LEU A 87 -12.51 -2.71 -3.98
N GLU A 88 -12.60 -2.82 -5.30
CA GLU A 88 -13.35 -3.89 -5.98
C GLU A 88 -12.82 -5.29 -5.66
N HIS A 89 -11.52 -5.40 -5.34
CA HIS A 89 -10.85 -6.66 -4.99
C HIS A 89 -10.79 -6.94 -3.48
N GLY A 90 -11.48 -6.13 -2.67
CA GLY A 90 -11.73 -6.44 -1.25
C GLY A 90 -10.92 -5.64 -0.24
N ALA A 91 -10.19 -4.60 -0.67
CA ALA A 91 -9.64 -3.62 0.27
C ALA A 91 -10.77 -2.88 1.00
N ASP A 92 -10.60 -2.69 2.32
CA ASP A 92 -11.47 -1.84 3.12
C ASP A 92 -11.12 -0.36 2.96
N GLY A 93 -9.89 -0.07 2.50
CA GLY A 93 -9.45 1.28 2.18
C GLY A 93 -8.20 1.28 1.29
N ALA A 94 -8.14 2.24 0.37
CA ALA A 94 -6.97 2.47 -0.47
C ALA A 94 -6.50 3.92 -0.34
N VAL A 95 -5.21 4.11 -0.11
CA VAL A 95 -4.59 5.43 0.07
C VAL A 95 -3.83 5.82 -1.19
N LEU A 96 -4.23 6.93 -1.81
CA LEU A 96 -3.56 7.50 -2.97
C LEU A 96 -2.28 8.23 -2.55
N ALA A 97 -1.11 7.63 -2.80
CA ALA A 97 0.17 8.11 -2.26
C ALA A 97 0.73 9.35 -2.99
N GLU A 98 0.54 9.48 -4.29
CA GLU A 98 1.13 10.54 -5.12
C GLU A 98 0.33 11.83 -5.11
N ARG A 99 -0.94 11.80 -4.65
CA ARG A 99 -1.77 13.00 -4.60
C ARG A 99 -1.07 14.11 -3.80
N GLU A 100 -0.49 13.78 -2.66
CA GLU A 100 0.22 14.75 -1.82
C GLU A 100 1.45 15.37 -2.52
N LEU A 101 2.17 14.58 -3.32
CA LEU A 101 3.31 15.06 -4.10
C LEU A 101 2.88 15.94 -5.28
N ALA A 102 1.84 15.53 -6.02
CA ALA A 102 1.31 16.31 -7.14
C ALA A 102 0.73 17.66 -6.69
N TYR A 103 -0.01 17.68 -5.57
CA TYR A 103 -0.47 18.93 -4.95
C TYR A 103 0.71 19.82 -4.52
N SER A 104 1.74 19.23 -3.90
CA SER A 104 2.94 19.98 -3.49
C SER A 104 3.68 20.58 -4.69
N LEU A 105 3.81 19.83 -5.80
CA LEU A 105 4.40 20.32 -7.04
C LEU A 105 3.56 21.41 -7.69
N ALA A 106 2.23 21.27 -7.73
CA ALA A 106 1.34 22.30 -8.25
C ALA A 106 1.45 23.61 -7.45
N GLU A 107 1.46 23.53 -6.11
CA GLU A 107 1.69 24.70 -5.25
C GLU A 107 3.07 25.33 -5.48
N MET A 108 4.12 24.50 -5.61
CA MET A 108 5.47 24.99 -5.91
C MET A 108 5.52 25.69 -7.27
N VAL A 109 4.92 25.13 -8.33
CA VAL A 109 4.82 25.76 -9.65
C VAL A 109 4.06 27.08 -9.58
N MET A 110 2.91 27.12 -8.90
CA MET A 110 2.14 28.36 -8.70
C MET A 110 2.88 29.42 -7.87
N SER A 111 3.89 29.02 -7.10
CA SER A 111 4.77 29.93 -6.35
C SER A 111 5.95 30.47 -7.17
N THR A 112 6.20 29.94 -8.39
CA THR A 112 7.29 30.42 -9.25
C THR A 112 6.98 31.77 -9.93
N PRO A 113 8.00 32.56 -10.31
CA PRO A 113 7.83 33.94 -10.80
C PRO A 113 6.84 34.16 -11.96
N PRO A 114 6.72 33.26 -12.96
CA PRO A 114 5.78 33.47 -14.07
C PRO A 114 4.30 33.27 -13.67
N TYR A 115 4.02 32.51 -12.62
CA TYR A 115 2.65 32.12 -12.24
C TYR A 115 2.13 32.83 -10.98
N ARG A 116 2.99 33.56 -10.27
CA ARG A 116 2.65 34.34 -9.07
C ARG A 116 1.61 35.43 -9.33
N ALA A 117 1.59 36.00 -10.54
CA ALA A 117 0.65 37.04 -10.96
C ALA A 117 -0.79 36.52 -11.18
N LEU A 118 -1.01 35.20 -11.23
CA LEU A 118 -2.31 34.56 -11.43
C LEU A 118 -3.00 34.14 -10.11
N ARG A 119 -2.37 34.34 -8.95
CA ARG A 119 -3.03 34.15 -7.64
C ARG A 119 -4.06 35.25 -7.44
N VAL A 120 -5.31 34.98 -7.81
CA VAL A 120 -6.46 35.80 -7.39
C VAL A 120 -6.73 35.47 -5.91
N PRO A 121 -6.85 36.46 -5.00
CA PRO A 121 -7.24 36.18 -3.63
C PRO A 121 -8.67 35.64 -3.63
N ALA A 122 -8.91 34.54 -2.92
CA ALA A 122 -10.27 34.10 -2.63
C ALA A 122 -10.96 35.18 -1.78
N SER A 123 -12.03 35.77 -2.32
CA SER A 123 -12.97 36.66 -1.64
C SER A 123 -14.00 35.87 -0.84
#